data_AF-A0A2E7TM45-F1
#
_entry.id   AF-A0A2E7TM45-F1
#
_cell.length_a   1.000
_cell.length_b   1.000
_cell.length_c   1.000
_cell.angle_alpha   90.00
_cell.angle_beta   90.00
_cell.angle_gamma   90.00
#
_symmetry.space_group_name_H-M   'P 1'
#
loop_
_entity.id
_entity.type
_entity.pdbx_description
1 polymer ?
#
loop_
_entity_poly.entity_id
_entity_poly.type
_entity_poly.pdbx_seq_one_letter_code
_entity_poly.pdbx_strand_id
1 'polypeptide(L)'
;MASPRVKNPKKSAKYYRSNPEARRKKSAYDTKFGKQPAQRKKRSELSTARRRAKARGVDLRGKDMSHGKDGSLRPESTSRNRARQGAGGRARLR
;
A
#
# COMPACT_ATOMS: atom_id res chain seq x y z
N MET A 1 -18.99 8.08 5.17
CA MET A 1 -18.51 9.33 5.81
C MET A 1 -17.01 9.46 5.62
N ALA A 2 -16.49 10.67 5.34
CA ALA A 2 -15.05 10.89 5.32
C ALA A 2 -14.48 10.74 6.74
N SER A 3 -13.41 9.96 6.89
CA SER A 3 -12.79 9.72 8.20
C SER A 3 -12.35 11.06 8.83
N PRO A 4 -12.50 11.24 10.16
CA PRO A 4 -12.14 12.48 10.84
C PRO A 4 -10.69 12.87 10.58
N ARG A 5 -10.44 14.18 10.51
CA ARG A 5 -9.07 14.69 10.31
C ARG A 5 -8.23 14.31 11.52
N VAL A 6 -7.18 13.53 11.29
CA VAL A 6 -6.19 13.24 12.35
C VAL A 6 -5.57 14.54 12.86
N LYS A 7 -5.53 14.69 14.19
CA LYS A 7 -4.96 15.86 14.90
C LYS A 7 -3.49 16.06 14.55
N ASN A 8 -2.69 14.99 14.60
CA ASN A 8 -1.25 14.99 14.27
C ASN A 8 -0.96 14.15 13.01
N PRO A 9 -1.07 14.73 11.80
CA PRO A 9 -0.75 14.02 10.57
C PRO A 9 0.76 13.78 10.40
N LYS A 10 1.13 12.69 9.72
CA LYS A 10 2.52 12.45 9.30
C LYS A 10 3.01 13.56 8.35
N LYS A 11 4.33 13.77 8.26
CA LYS A 11 4.99 14.83 7.47
C LYS A 11 4.41 15.01 6.05
N SER A 12 4.28 13.93 5.29
CA SER A 12 3.72 13.97 3.93
C SER A 12 2.24 14.37 3.89
N ALA A 13 1.44 13.90 4.85
CA ALA A 13 0.04 14.28 4.95
C ALA A 13 -0.13 15.76 5.35
N LYS A 14 0.74 16.30 6.22
CA LYS A 14 0.79 17.73 6.52
C LYS A 14 1.11 18.54 5.26
N TYR A 15 2.13 18.12 4.51
CA TYR A 15 2.53 18.78 3.25
C TYR A 15 1.40 18.83 2.22
N TYR A 16 0.71 17.72 1.93
CA TYR A 16 -0.39 17.72 0.96
C TYR A 16 -1.68 18.39 1.48
N ARG A 17 -1.78 18.70 2.79
CA ARG A 17 -2.86 19.53 3.34
C ARG A 17 -2.60 21.01 3.09
N SER A 18 -1.34 21.46 3.23
CA SER A 18 -0.96 22.86 3.00
C SER A 18 -0.67 23.18 1.53
N ASN A 19 -0.45 22.17 0.67
CA ASN A 19 -0.11 22.34 -0.74
C ASN A 19 -1.16 21.66 -1.65
N PRO A 20 -2.28 22.35 -1.97
CA PRO A 20 -3.36 21.77 -2.76
C PRO A 20 -2.94 21.42 -4.19
N GLU A 21 -2.08 22.23 -4.81
CA GLU A 21 -1.55 21.96 -6.15
C GLU A 21 -0.67 20.71 -6.19
N ALA A 22 0.21 20.53 -5.20
CA ALA A 22 1.01 19.31 -5.08
C ALA A 22 0.13 18.07 -4.86
N ARG A 23 -0.96 18.21 -4.09
CA ARG A 23 -1.95 17.15 -3.90
C ARG A 23 -2.65 16.78 -5.20
N ARG A 24 -3.08 17.78 -5.99
CA ARG A 24 -3.72 17.58 -7.31
C ARG A 24 -2.78 16.83 -8.26
N LYS A 25 -1.54 17.29 -8.40
CA LYS A 25 -0.50 16.63 -9.22
C LYS A 25 -0.30 15.17 -8.81
N LYS A 26 -0.17 14.89 -7.51
CA LYS A 26 -0.03 13.53 -6.99
C LYS A 26 -1.27 12.68 -7.26
N SER A 27 -2.47 13.21 -7.06
CA SER A 27 -3.70 12.46 -7.34
C SER A 27 -3.86 12.10 -8.83
N ALA A 28 -3.47 13.00 -9.74
CA ALA A 28 -3.50 12.74 -11.16
C ALA A 28 -2.51 11.62 -11.54
N TYR A 29 -1.29 11.68 -11.02
CA TYR A 29 -0.30 10.61 -11.21
C TYR A 29 -0.77 9.27 -10.64
N ASP A 30 -1.22 9.23 -9.39
CA ASP A 30 -1.68 8.01 -8.72
C ASP A 30 -2.87 7.38 -9.48
N THR A 31 -3.73 8.21 -10.06
CA THR A 31 -4.85 7.76 -10.91
C THR A 31 -4.34 7.12 -12.20
N LYS A 32 -3.41 7.78 -12.92
CA LYS A 32 -2.82 7.25 -14.14
C LYS A 32 -2.08 5.94 -13.88
N PHE A 33 -1.26 5.89 -12.84
CA PHE A 33 -0.52 4.70 -12.42
C PHE A 33 -1.47 3.55 -12.04
N GLY A 34 -2.53 3.83 -11.30
CA GLY A 34 -3.53 2.84 -10.90
C GLY A 34 -4.33 2.25 -12.06
N LYS A 35 -4.47 2.97 -13.19
CA LYS A 35 -5.15 2.48 -14.40
C LYS A 35 -4.31 1.49 -15.20
N GLN A 36 -2.99 1.42 -14.98
CA GLN A 36 -2.10 0.52 -15.72
C GLN A 36 -2.51 -0.95 -15.53
N PRO A 37 -2.59 -1.77 -16.59
CA PRO A 37 -3.01 -3.16 -16.51
C PRO A 37 -2.19 -3.99 -15.52
N ALA A 38 -0.86 -3.83 -15.51
CA ALA A 38 0.03 -4.51 -14.59
C ALA A 38 -0.31 -4.18 -13.12
N GLN A 39 -0.61 -2.92 -12.82
CA GLN A 39 -0.97 -2.50 -11.47
C GLN A 39 -2.36 -2.98 -11.06
N ARG A 40 -3.31 -3.04 -12.00
CA ARG A 40 -4.63 -3.65 -11.77
C ARG A 40 -4.52 -5.15 -11.49
N LYS A 41 -3.71 -5.88 -12.27
CA LYS A 41 -3.44 -7.31 -12.06
C LYS A 41 -2.83 -7.56 -10.68
N LYS A 42 -1.76 -6.83 -10.35
CA LYS A 42 -1.11 -6.89 -9.02
C LYS A 42 -2.08 -6.61 -7.88
N ARG A 43 -2.96 -5.61 -8.02
CA ARG A 43 -3.98 -5.28 -7.01
C ARG A 43 -5.00 -6.41 -6.85
N SER A 44 -5.43 -7.02 -7.95
CA SER A 44 -6.37 -8.15 -7.95
C SER A 44 -5.78 -9.38 -7.25
N GLU A 45 -4.53 -9.73 -7.55
CA GLU A 45 -3.80 -10.83 -6.92
C GLU A 45 -3.68 -10.64 -5.41
N LEU A 46 -3.23 -9.46 -4.97
CA LEU A 46 -3.10 -9.12 -3.55
C LEU A 46 -4.45 -9.13 -2.82
N SER A 47 -5.52 -8.63 -3.45
CA SER A 47 -6.87 -8.65 -2.90
C SER A 47 -7.40 -10.06 -2.73
N THR A 48 -7.21 -10.90 -3.76
CA THR A 48 -7.60 -12.31 -3.74
C THR A 48 -6.86 -13.08 -2.64
N ALA A 49 -5.56 -12.89 -2.53
CA ALA A 49 -4.75 -13.50 -1.47
C ALA A 49 -5.19 -13.03 -0.08
N ARG A 50 -5.52 -11.73 0.08
CA ARG A 50 -6.03 -11.18 1.35
C ARG A 50 -7.37 -11.82 1.73
N ARG A 51 -8.28 -12.00 0.78
CA ARG A 51 -9.58 -12.67 1.01
C ARG A 51 -9.39 -14.13 1.41
N ARG A 52 -8.51 -14.86 0.71
CA ARG A 52 -8.17 -16.26 1.04
C ARG A 52 -7.56 -16.37 2.43
N ALA A 53 -6.64 -15.49 2.81
CA ALA A 53 -6.04 -15.48 4.14
C ALA A 53 -7.10 -15.22 5.23
N LYS A 54 -8.01 -14.26 5.00
CA LYS A 54 -9.13 -14.01 5.92
C LYS A 54 -10.04 -15.22 6.07
N ALA A 55 -10.38 -15.89 4.97
CA ALA A 55 -11.21 -17.10 4.98
C ALA A 55 -10.53 -18.26 5.75
N ARG A 56 -9.20 -18.30 5.78
CA ARG A 56 -8.40 -19.26 6.57
C ARG A 56 -8.21 -18.85 8.04
N GLY A 57 -8.89 -17.80 8.52
CA GLY A 57 -8.77 -17.34 9.91
C GLY A 57 -7.49 -16.56 10.23
N VAL A 58 -6.72 -16.13 9.22
CA VAL A 58 -5.49 -15.36 9.46
C VAL A 58 -5.84 -13.95 9.95
N ASP A 59 -5.26 -13.53 11.08
CA ASP A 59 -5.35 -12.14 11.53
C ASP A 59 -4.52 -11.21 10.65
N LEU A 60 -5.24 -10.34 9.93
CA LEU A 60 -4.71 -9.35 8.99
C LEU A 60 -4.69 -7.92 9.56
N ARG A 61 -4.97 -7.74 10.85
CA ARG A 61 -4.94 -6.43 11.51
C ARG A 61 -3.55 -5.83 11.41
N GLY A 62 -3.43 -4.64 10.82
CA GLY A 62 -2.15 -3.97 10.61
C GLY A 62 -1.23 -4.64 9.59
N LYS A 63 -1.71 -5.65 8.84
CA LYS A 63 -0.94 -6.38 7.83
C LYS A 63 -1.48 -6.14 6.42
N ASP A 64 -0.56 -6.15 5.46
CA ASP A 64 -0.79 -6.11 4.01
C ASP A 64 -0.19 -7.36 3.36
N MET A 65 -0.76 -7.83 2.25
CA MET A 65 -0.14 -8.92 1.49
C MET A 65 1.10 -8.39 0.77
N SER A 66 2.20 -9.14 0.89
CA SER A 66 3.52 -8.80 0.36
C SER A 66 4.02 -9.90 -0.56
N HIS A 67 4.73 -9.52 -1.62
CA HIS A 67 5.37 -10.48 -2.52
C HIS A 67 6.71 -10.91 -1.93
N GLY A 68 6.84 -12.21 -1.67
CA GLY A 68 8.10 -12.84 -1.29
C GLY A 68 9.10 -12.87 -2.44
N LYS A 69 10.36 -13.19 -2.13
CA LYS A 69 11.42 -13.47 -3.10
C LYS A 69 11.10 -14.70 -3.95
N ASP A 70 10.44 -15.67 -3.34
CA ASP A 70 9.99 -16.94 -3.92
C ASP A 70 8.72 -16.81 -4.78
N GLY A 71 8.17 -15.60 -4.93
CA GLY A 71 6.91 -15.38 -5.63
C GLY A 71 5.66 -15.68 -4.78
N SER A 72 5.83 -16.11 -3.53
CA SER A 72 4.70 -16.35 -2.62
C SER A 72 4.07 -15.04 -2.11
N LEU A 73 2.79 -15.10 -1.73
CA LEU A 73 2.09 -13.97 -1.10
C LEU A 73 1.88 -14.25 0.38
N ARG A 74 2.46 -13.40 1.23
CA ARG A 74 2.42 -13.55 2.69
C ARG A 74 1.94 -12.27 3.37
N PRO A 75 1.20 -12.36 4.50
CA PRO A 75 0.83 -11.18 5.27
C PRO A 75 2.05 -10.59 5.98
N GLU A 76 2.27 -9.31 5.79
CA GLU A 76 3.39 -8.57 6.39
C GLU A 76 2.88 -7.31 7.08
N SER A 77 3.52 -6.91 8.18
CA SER A 77 3.25 -5.61 8.82
C SER A 77 3.26 -4.47 7.78
N THR A 78 2.21 -3.66 7.76
CA THR A 78 2.04 -2.53 6.84
C THR A 78 3.20 -1.54 6.93
N SER A 79 3.75 -1.30 8.13
CA SER A 79 4.87 -0.38 8.32
C SER A 79 6.16 -0.92 7.69
N ARG A 80 6.43 -2.22 7.85
CA ARG A 80 7.60 -2.88 7.25
C ARG A 80 7.50 -2.94 5.74
N ASN A 81 6.34 -3.34 5.22
CA ASN A 81 6.10 -3.43 3.77
C ASN A 81 6.28 -2.04 3.11
N ARG A 82 5.67 -0.99 3.68
CA ARG A 82 5.77 0.38 3.13
C ARG A 82 7.13 1.02 3.34
N ALA A 83 7.90 0.64 4.36
CA ALA A 83 9.28 1.10 4.56
C ALA A 83 10.27 0.42 3.60
N ARG A 84 9.86 -0.70 3.00
CA ARG A 84 10.61 -1.45 1.99
C ARG A 84 10.57 -0.82 0.59
N GLN A 85 10.20 0.47 0.51
CA GLN A 85 10.33 1.32 -0.69
C GLN A 85 11.57 0.88 -1.45
N GLY A 86 11.46 0.49 -2.72
CA GLY A 86 12.53 -0.11 -3.54
C GLY A 86 13.77 0.76 -3.79
N ALA A 87 14.22 1.50 -2.78
CA ALA A 87 15.43 2.28 -2.66
C ALA A 87 16.34 1.59 -1.63
N GLY A 88 17.63 1.46 -1.98
CA GLY A 88 18.67 0.97 -1.08
C GLY A 88 18.86 -0.56 -1.03
N GLY A 89 18.57 -1.30 -2.11
CA GLY A 89 18.92 -2.73 -2.20
C GLY A 89 18.18 -3.66 -1.22
N ARG A 90 17.11 -3.16 -0.57
CA ARG A 90 16.38 -3.93 0.45
C ARG A 90 15.55 -5.03 -0.21
N ALA A 91 15.96 -6.26 0.06
CA ALA A 91 15.41 -7.42 -0.59
C ALA A 91 13.92 -7.64 -0.25
N ARG A 92 13.17 -8.22 -1.20
CA ARG A 92 11.78 -8.68 -0.98
C ARG A 92 11.72 -9.59 0.25
N LEU A 93 10.52 -9.74 0.84
CA LEU A 93 10.31 -10.60 2.01
C LEU A 93 10.87 -12.00 1.70
N ARG A 94 11.66 -12.58 2.63
CA ARG A 94 12.14 -13.96 2.51
C ARG A 94 10.96 -14.93 2.41
#